data_AF-A0A970FIR7-F1
#
_entry.id   AF-A0A970FIR7-F1
#
_cell.length_a   1.000
_cell.length_b   1.000
_cell.length_c   1.000
_cell.angle_alpha   90.00
_cell.angle_beta   90.00
_cell.angle_gamma   90.00
#
_symmetry.space_group_name_H-M   'P 1'
#
loop_
_entity.id
_entity.type
_entity.pdbx_description
1 polymer ?
#
loop_
_entity_poly.entity_id
_entity_poly.type
_entity_poly.pdbx_seq_one_letter_code
_entity_poly.pdbx_strand_id
1 'polypeptide(L)'
;MRTTKIILASLIICIVASSILSACSIVTGASANMVSGTSTSRSLLTPGQNDVRKSTQQPIVYPQKDVILPDPDTLLSFPGVFETMPLTLQQLITTLGFNFELIENKAEGYDTYIYNEYDFVFNFDRLRHKPYSIWVGDMPYYVYSGDYESVDLNGDGKKETIVVYEDQYYKGKLLVTDGKTKKISEADLGFLGNKSEIQTLTNFGPDKESLIIVKTDIGQRGAIFSYANGKLKDVLPKDFEKTAKETMVTVEGGKAVALNKAKDVLYICSLPNRLKYIIQGRNSSDVCRTIVQIKPKVADGTLNLEVRTNIQIKISDNYDQIEGTEGTYCDVANISQHYQYSGNGKWKEISLEGGPKYESEPAVFSPENLSINNILLNSEIDSLPNNISSKLKTFSQNELSTGVLIEDNGLLIGISDNRISYLSLERGGFSTQKGLKLSDTRQKALDTYGVPDKGFLNDEVWTYYVFRKEGAGDNLLVLLDSLHIEFDGDKVSKIWMNSHVTAF
;
A
#
# COMPACT_ATOMS: atom_id res chain seq x y z
N MET A 1 -13.91 7.30 -39.92
CA MET A 1 -13.04 6.38 -39.17
C MET A 1 -12.67 6.96 -37.79
N ARG A 2 -13.66 7.23 -36.92
CA ARG A 2 -13.43 7.93 -35.64
C ARG A 2 -14.21 7.33 -34.45
N THR A 3 -14.64 6.07 -34.57
CA THR A 3 -15.59 5.44 -33.62
C THR A 3 -15.13 4.09 -33.07
N THR A 4 -13.89 3.68 -33.31
CA THR A 4 -13.38 2.36 -32.87
C THR A 4 -12.40 2.44 -31.69
N LYS A 5 -12.09 3.63 -31.15
CA LYS A 5 -11.17 3.81 -30.00
C LYS A 5 -11.84 3.96 -28.63
N ILE A 6 -13.17 4.04 -28.57
CA ILE A 6 -13.91 4.22 -27.31
C ILE A 6 -14.37 2.88 -26.71
N ILE A 7 -14.51 1.84 -27.53
CA ILE A 7 -15.06 0.54 -27.07
C ILE A 7 -14.01 -0.31 -26.32
N LEU A 8 -12.71 -0.08 -26.53
CA LEU A 8 -11.67 -0.85 -25.83
C LEU A 8 -11.39 -0.35 -24.40
N ALA A 9 -11.57 0.95 -24.12
CA ALA A 9 -11.44 1.51 -22.78
C ALA A 9 -12.62 1.12 -21.87
N SER A 10 -13.82 0.98 -22.43
CA SER A 10 -15.02 0.55 -21.68
C SER A 10 -15.00 -0.94 -21.30
N LEU A 11 -14.28 -1.78 -22.06
CA LEU A 11 -14.18 -3.21 -21.74
C LEU A 11 -13.16 -3.50 -20.63
N ILE A 12 -12.13 -2.67 -20.49
CA ILE A 12 -11.09 -2.80 -19.45
C ILE A 12 -11.62 -2.32 -18.07
N ILE A 13 -12.51 -1.32 -18.06
CA ILE A 13 -13.15 -0.83 -16.82
C ILE A 13 -14.12 -1.86 -16.24
N CYS A 14 -14.81 -2.64 -17.08
CA CYS A 14 -15.70 -3.71 -16.60
C CYS A 14 -14.95 -4.91 -16.00
N ILE A 15 -13.69 -5.15 -16.41
CA ILE A 15 -12.90 -6.27 -15.89
C ILE A 15 -12.28 -5.94 -14.52
N VAL A 16 -11.80 -4.69 -14.34
CA VAL A 16 -11.30 -4.19 -13.04
C VAL A 16 -12.43 -4.08 -12.01
N ALA A 17 -13.63 -3.72 -12.47
CA ALA A 17 -14.84 -3.85 -11.67
C ALA A 17 -15.08 -5.33 -11.29
N SER A 18 -15.07 -6.28 -12.22
CA SER A 18 -15.44 -7.68 -11.92
C SER A 18 -14.46 -8.50 -11.08
N SER A 19 -13.20 -8.09 -10.90
CA SER A 19 -12.28 -8.76 -9.96
C SER A 19 -12.30 -8.19 -8.54
N ILE A 20 -13.01 -7.08 -8.31
CA ILE A 20 -13.26 -6.48 -6.98
C ILE A 20 -14.78 -6.45 -6.67
N LEU A 21 -15.66 -6.66 -7.67
CA LEU A 21 -17.13 -6.72 -7.56
C LEU A 21 -17.71 -8.13 -7.70
N SER A 22 -16.89 -9.19 -7.64
CA SER A 22 -17.39 -10.57 -7.66
C SER A 22 -17.98 -11.01 -6.29
N ALA A 23 -18.79 -10.14 -5.69
CA ALA A 23 -19.76 -10.48 -4.63
C ALA A 23 -20.87 -9.42 -4.47
N CYS A 24 -21.15 -8.57 -5.47
CA CYS A 24 -22.36 -7.73 -5.43
C CYS A 24 -23.58 -8.52 -5.92
N SER A 25 -24.18 -9.30 -5.02
CA SER A 25 -25.59 -9.70 -5.18
C SER A 25 -26.47 -8.54 -4.73
N ILE A 26 -26.97 -7.75 -5.68
CA ILE A 26 -28.05 -6.79 -5.44
C ILE A 26 -29.31 -7.60 -5.09
N VAL A 27 -29.63 -7.71 -3.80
CA VAL A 27 -30.95 -8.17 -3.37
C VAL A 27 -31.88 -6.97 -3.41
N THR A 28 -32.71 -6.94 -4.45
CA THR A 28 -33.89 -6.06 -4.52
C THR A 28 -34.92 -6.52 -3.49
N GLY A 29 -35.50 -5.55 -2.78
CA GLY A 29 -36.33 -5.79 -1.60
C GLY A 29 -37.57 -6.66 -1.84
N ALA A 30 -37.90 -7.47 -0.83
CA ALA A 30 -39.23 -8.00 -0.63
C ALA A 30 -39.57 -7.99 0.88
N SER A 31 -40.72 -7.42 1.18
CA SER A 31 -41.29 -7.11 2.47
C SER A 31 -41.65 -8.32 3.35
N ALA A 32 -41.39 -8.15 4.65
CA ALA A 32 -42.18 -8.54 5.83
C ALA A 32 -42.80 -9.94 5.93
N ASN A 33 -42.47 -10.63 7.03
CA ASN A 33 -43.51 -11.05 7.98
C ASN A 33 -42.95 -11.21 9.40
N MET A 34 -43.59 -10.52 10.34
CA MET A 34 -43.37 -10.58 11.78
C MET A 34 -43.75 -11.94 12.36
N VAL A 35 -42.97 -12.43 13.33
CA VAL A 35 -43.51 -13.23 14.43
C VAL A 35 -42.87 -12.78 15.74
N SER A 36 -43.72 -12.26 16.62
CA SER A 36 -43.45 -11.85 18.00
C SER A 36 -43.06 -13.04 18.88
N GLY A 37 -42.11 -12.84 19.80
CA GLY A 37 -41.80 -13.79 20.87
C GLY A 37 -41.24 -13.06 22.08
N THR A 38 -42.11 -12.87 23.07
CA THR A 38 -41.97 -12.11 24.31
C THR A 38 -40.81 -12.51 25.22
N SER A 39 -40.33 -11.48 25.92
CA SER A 39 -39.45 -11.47 27.08
C SER A 39 -39.94 -12.30 28.28
N THR A 40 -39.00 -12.89 29.03
CA THR A 40 -39.14 -13.07 30.48
C THR A 40 -37.80 -12.94 31.18
N SER A 41 -37.70 -11.90 32.00
CA SER A 41 -36.69 -11.70 33.04
C SER A 41 -36.89 -12.69 34.18
N ARG A 42 -35.81 -13.28 34.72
CA ARG A 42 -35.78 -13.76 36.11
C ARG A 42 -34.41 -13.53 36.75
N SER A 43 -34.49 -12.96 37.94
CA SER A 43 -33.41 -12.48 38.79
C SER A 43 -33.08 -13.50 39.88
N LEU A 44 -31.77 -13.62 40.15
CA LEU A 44 -31.05 -13.92 41.39
C LEU A 44 -31.48 -15.09 42.30
N LEU A 45 -30.53 -16.02 42.50
CA LEU A 45 -30.15 -16.52 43.82
C LEU A 45 -28.64 -16.81 43.86
N THR A 46 -27.93 -16.15 44.79
CA THR A 46 -26.55 -16.46 45.19
C THR A 46 -26.58 -17.31 46.47
N PRO A 47 -25.63 -18.24 46.66
CA PRO A 47 -24.87 -18.17 47.92
C PRO A 47 -23.39 -18.60 47.81
N GLY A 48 -22.54 -18.00 48.65
CA GLY A 48 -21.26 -18.59 49.06
C GLY A 48 -20.07 -17.64 49.04
N GLN A 49 -19.95 -16.80 50.08
CA GLN A 49 -18.70 -16.12 50.42
C GLN A 49 -17.64 -17.15 50.82
N ASN A 50 -16.45 -17.07 50.22
CA ASN A 50 -15.21 -17.53 50.82
C ASN A 50 -14.13 -16.48 50.58
N ASP A 51 -13.41 -16.20 51.65
CA ASP A 51 -12.40 -15.16 51.81
C ASP A 51 -11.36 -15.09 50.68
N VAL A 52 -11.26 -13.90 50.06
CA VAL A 52 -10.08 -13.54 49.27
C VAL A 52 -9.49 -12.26 49.87
N ARG A 53 -8.24 -12.41 50.31
CA ARG A 53 -7.34 -11.40 50.87
C ARG A 53 -7.47 -10.05 50.15
N LYS A 54 -7.73 -8.98 50.91
CA LYS A 54 -7.65 -7.60 50.43
C LYS A 54 -6.22 -7.30 49.95
N SER A 55 -6.03 -7.31 48.64
CA SER A 55 -4.87 -6.68 47.99
C SER A 55 -5.00 -5.17 48.15
N THR A 56 -4.04 -4.54 48.81
CA THR A 56 -3.89 -3.08 48.90
C THR A 56 -3.12 -2.50 47.72
N GLN A 57 -3.33 -3.03 46.51
CA GLN A 57 -2.93 -2.34 45.29
C GLN A 57 -4.10 -1.47 44.84
N GLN A 58 -3.99 -0.16 45.06
CA GLN A 58 -4.82 0.78 44.30
C GLN A 58 -4.62 0.44 42.82
N PRO A 59 -5.70 0.31 42.03
CA PRO A 59 -5.56 0.14 40.58
C PRO A 59 -4.67 1.26 40.07
N ILE A 60 -3.65 0.91 39.28
CA ILE A 60 -2.95 1.90 38.49
C ILE A 60 -4.02 2.48 37.56
N VAL A 61 -4.58 3.63 37.93
CA VAL A 61 -5.47 4.40 37.07
C VAL A 61 -4.55 5.02 36.03
N TYR A 62 -4.44 4.37 34.88
CA TYR A 62 -3.94 5.01 33.69
C TYR A 62 -4.96 6.09 33.33
N PRO A 63 -4.64 7.39 33.41
CA PRO A 63 -5.53 8.41 32.89
C PRO A 63 -5.67 8.15 31.39
N GLN A 64 -6.81 7.59 30.99
CA GLN A 64 -7.20 7.62 29.59
C GLN A 64 -7.35 9.09 29.25
N LYS A 65 -6.54 9.60 28.32
CA LYS A 65 -6.84 10.89 27.69
C LYS A 65 -8.22 10.72 27.06
N ASP A 66 -9.19 11.51 27.49
CA ASP A 66 -10.46 11.62 26.81
C ASP A 66 -10.17 12.03 25.37
N VAL A 67 -10.32 11.08 24.44
CA VAL A 67 -10.20 11.37 23.01
C VAL A 67 -11.47 12.12 22.65
N ILE A 68 -11.33 13.40 22.30
CA ILE A 68 -12.44 14.20 21.78
C ILE A 68 -12.77 13.63 20.40
N LEU A 69 -13.94 12.99 20.29
CA LEU A 69 -14.43 12.46 19.03
C LEU A 69 -15.16 13.55 18.23
N PRO A 70 -15.08 13.53 16.89
CA PRO A 70 -15.93 14.38 16.06
C PRO A 70 -17.40 14.03 16.27
N ASP A 71 -18.27 15.01 16.01
CA ASP A 71 -19.71 14.77 15.90
C ASP A 71 -20.06 14.09 14.55
N PRO A 72 -21.26 13.49 14.43
CA PRO A 72 -21.70 12.86 13.19
C PRO A 72 -21.65 13.80 11.98
N ASP A 73 -22.13 15.04 12.13
CA ASP A 73 -22.17 16.02 11.03
C ASP A 73 -20.76 16.28 10.47
N THR A 74 -19.75 16.32 11.35
CA THR A 74 -18.35 16.44 10.96
C THR A 74 -17.89 15.22 10.18
N LEU A 75 -18.11 14.00 10.70
CA LEU A 75 -17.74 12.76 10.01
C LEU A 75 -18.45 12.54 8.66
N LEU A 76 -19.59 13.18 8.44
CA LEU A 76 -20.39 13.04 7.23
C LEU A 76 -20.16 14.19 6.23
N SER A 77 -19.40 15.22 6.63
CA SER A 77 -19.09 16.37 5.77
C SER A 77 -17.84 16.14 4.93
N PHE A 78 -17.72 16.81 3.78
CA PHE A 78 -16.42 16.91 3.09
C PHE A 78 -15.69 18.19 3.57
N PRO A 79 -14.43 18.10 4.06
CA PRO A 79 -13.56 16.92 4.13
C PRO A 79 -13.60 16.15 5.47
N GLY A 80 -14.53 16.45 6.39
CA GLY A 80 -14.57 15.80 7.71
C GLY A 80 -14.73 14.26 7.68
N VAL A 81 -15.20 13.69 6.58
CA VAL A 81 -15.24 12.24 6.32
C VAL A 81 -13.88 11.55 6.44
N PHE A 82 -12.79 12.29 6.24
CA PHE A 82 -11.44 11.77 6.40
C PHE A 82 -10.95 11.75 7.86
N GLU A 83 -11.68 12.39 8.78
CA GLU A 83 -11.40 12.27 10.22
C GLU A 83 -11.66 10.86 10.76
N THR A 84 -12.30 10.01 9.96
CA THR A 84 -12.46 8.57 10.25
C THR A 84 -11.17 7.77 10.11
N MET A 85 -10.22 8.21 9.27
CA MET A 85 -8.95 7.50 9.01
C MET A 85 -8.22 7.05 10.28
N PRO A 86 -8.02 7.92 11.30
CA PRO A 86 -7.38 7.54 12.55
C PRO A 86 -8.30 6.86 13.58
N LEU A 87 -9.62 6.75 13.32
CA LEU A 87 -10.56 6.24 14.31
C LEU A 87 -10.62 4.70 14.32
N THR A 88 -10.66 4.16 15.53
CA THR A 88 -10.99 2.74 15.75
C THR A 88 -12.46 2.47 15.45
N LEU A 89 -12.80 1.21 15.18
CA LEU A 89 -14.20 0.78 15.01
C LEU A 89 -15.10 1.22 16.17
N GLN A 90 -14.62 1.08 17.41
CA GLN A 90 -15.38 1.48 18.59
C GLN A 90 -15.66 2.99 18.60
N GLN A 91 -14.70 3.81 18.22
CA GLN A 91 -14.87 5.27 18.16
C GLN A 91 -15.86 5.65 17.05
N LEU A 92 -15.78 5.01 15.89
CA LEU A 92 -16.74 5.22 14.79
C LEU A 92 -18.18 4.90 15.22
N ILE A 93 -18.40 3.73 15.82
CA ILE A 93 -19.71 3.32 16.33
C ILE A 93 -20.18 4.25 17.46
N THR A 94 -19.26 4.70 18.32
CA THR A 94 -19.61 5.64 19.42
C THR A 94 -20.08 6.98 18.87
N THR A 95 -19.43 7.49 17.80
CA THR A 95 -19.83 8.74 17.15
C THR A 95 -21.14 8.59 16.40
N LEU A 96 -21.25 7.61 15.50
CA LEU A 96 -22.40 7.47 14.60
C LEU A 96 -23.63 6.84 15.29
N GLY A 97 -23.42 6.11 16.37
CA GLY A 97 -24.45 5.40 17.12
C GLY A 97 -24.51 3.90 16.79
N PHE A 98 -25.41 3.19 17.46
CA PHE A 98 -25.53 1.73 17.38
C PHE A 98 -26.62 1.24 16.41
N ASN A 99 -27.25 2.16 15.67
CA ASN A 99 -28.31 1.84 14.72
C ASN A 99 -27.73 1.70 13.31
N PHE A 100 -27.16 0.53 13.02
CA PHE A 100 -26.59 0.21 11.71
C PHE A 100 -26.93 -1.22 11.30
N GLU A 101 -26.90 -1.48 10.00
CA GLU A 101 -26.89 -2.84 9.46
C GLU A 101 -25.44 -3.29 9.30
N LEU A 102 -25.16 -4.55 9.67
CA LEU A 102 -23.83 -5.16 9.56
C LEU A 102 -23.89 -6.29 8.54
N ILE A 103 -23.00 -6.22 7.55
CA ILE A 103 -22.73 -7.31 6.63
C ILE A 103 -21.31 -7.80 6.90
N GLU A 104 -21.18 -9.00 7.48
CA GLU A 104 -19.88 -9.61 7.70
C GLU A 104 -19.36 -10.26 6.41
N ASN A 105 -18.22 -9.80 5.87
CA ASN A 105 -17.53 -10.49 4.78
C ASN A 105 -16.33 -11.27 5.35
N LYS A 106 -16.63 -12.49 5.82
CA LYS A 106 -15.62 -13.38 6.43
C LYS A 106 -14.55 -13.81 5.43
N ALA A 107 -14.88 -13.89 4.15
CA ALA A 107 -13.96 -14.33 3.11
C ALA A 107 -12.90 -13.26 2.83
N GLU A 108 -13.30 -12.01 2.61
CA GLU A 108 -12.37 -10.93 2.26
C GLU A 108 -11.71 -10.28 3.48
N GLY A 109 -12.28 -10.47 4.68
CA GLY A 109 -11.73 -9.95 5.92
C GLY A 109 -12.20 -8.53 6.27
N TYR A 110 -13.24 -8.03 5.60
CA TYR A 110 -13.84 -6.73 5.89
C TYR A 110 -15.28 -6.90 6.42
N ASP A 111 -15.71 -5.97 7.26
CA ASP A 111 -17.12 -5.82 7.64
C ASP A 111 -17.66 -4.54 7.01
N THR A 112 -18.89 -4.58 6.49
CA THR A 112 -19.59 -3.41 5.98
C THR A 112 -20.62 -2.94 7.00
N TYR A 113 -20.48 -1.68 7.42
CA TYR A 113 -21.40 -1.02 8.35
C TYR A 113 -22.23 0.00 7.58
N ILE A 114 -23.55 -0.17 7.58
CA ILE A 114 -24.50 0.65 6.82
C ILE A 114 -25.37 1.46 7.78
N TYR A 115 -25.23 2.78 7.73
CA TYR A 115 -26.02 3.72 8.51
C TYR A 115 -27.04 4.41 7.59
N ASN A 116 -28.21 3.78 7.43
CA ASN A 116 -29.28 4.29 6.57
C ASN A 116 -29.76 5.70 6.96
N GLU A 117 -29.67 6.06 8.25
CA GLU A 117 -30.05 7.40 8.75
C GLU A 117 -29.17 8.52 8.17
N TYR A 118 -27.91 8.20 7.85
CA TYR A 118 -26.92 9.17 7.39
C TYR A 118 -26.58 9.04 5.90
N ASP A 119 -27.18 8.08 5.20
CA ASP A 119 -26.75 7.68 3.84
C ASP A 119 -25.23 7.41 3.80
N PHE A 120 -24.76 6.64 4.78
CA PHE A 120 -23.33 6.44 5.05
C PHE A 120 -22.98 4.96 5.16
N VAL A 121 -21.91 4.56 4.47
CA VAL A 121 -21.36 3.19 4.55
C VAL A 121 -19.87 3.26 4.77
N PHE A 122 -19.34 2.42 5.67
CA PHE A 122 -17.91 2.20 5.74
C PHE A 122 -17.57 0.71 5.78
N ASN A 123 -16.49 0.36 5.09
CA ASN A 123 -15.88 -0.95 5.14
C ASN A 123 -14.73 -0.92 6.13
N PHE A 124 -14.70 -1.86 7.07
CA PHE A 124 -13.68 -1.95 8.11
C PHE A 124 -12.83 -3.22 7.92
N ASP A 125 -11.52 -3.05 7.74
CA ASP A 125 -10.57 -4.16 7.68
C ASP A 125 -10.42 -4.77 9.07
N ARG A 126 -10.97 -5.96 9.29
CA ARG A 126 -10.94 -6.63 10.60
C ARG A 126 -9.58 -7.22 10.92
N LEU A 127 -8.80 -7.51 9.88
CA LEU A 127 -7.51 -8.16 10.01
C LEU A 127 -6.43 -7.14 10.37
N ARG A 128 -6.53 -5.93 9.79
CA ARG A 128 -5.62 -4.80 10.06
C ARG A 128 -6.19 -3.76 11.02
N HIS A 129 -7.44 -3.92 11.44
CA HIS A 129 -8.16 -3.06 12.38
C HIS A 129 -8.20 -1.58 11.97
N LYS A 130 -8.52 -1.30 10.70
CA LYS A 130 -8.63 0.07 10.20
C LYS A 130 -9.74 0.24 9.15
N PRO A 131 -10.26 1.47 8.98
CA PRO A 131 -11.18 1.77 7.87
C PRO A 131 -10.53 1.50 6.52
N TYR A 132 -11.30 0.92 5.60
CA TYR A 132 -10.86 0.60 4.25
C TYR A 132 -11.40 1.61 3.23
N SER A 133 -12.71 1.73 3.14
CA SER A 133 -13.40 2.67 2.24
C SER A 133 -14.62 3.26 2.91
N ILE A 134 -14.99 4.46 2.50
CA ILE A 134 -16.13 5.20 3.05
C ILE A 134 -16.98 5.74 1.92
N TRP A 135 -18.28 5.68 2.09
CA TRP A 135 -19.27 6.10 1.12
C TRP A 135 -20.20 7.08 1.78
N VAL A 136 -20.29 8.28 1.21
CA VAL A 136 -21.27 9.30 1.59
C VAL A 136 -22.22 9.45 0.41
N GLY A 137 -23.44 8.96 0.57
CA GLY A 137 -24.31 8.62 -0.55
C GLY A 137 -23.60 7.71 -1.56
N ASP A 138 -23.67 8.08 -2.85
CA ASP A 138 -23.05 7.32 -3.93
C ASP A 138 -21.55 7.61 -4.14
N MET A 139 -20.91 8.43 -3.30
CA MET A 139 -19.53 8.86 -3.49
C MET A 139 -18.54 8.04 -2.65
N PRO A 140 -17.66 7.22 -3.27
CA PRO A 140 -16.67 6.44 -2.54
C PRO A 140 -15.37 7.22 -2.30
N TYR A 141 -14.80 7.03 -1.11
CA TYR A 141 -13.51 7.52 -0.67
C TYR A 141 -12.66 6.33 -0.19
N TYR A 142 -11.50 6.12 -0.81
CA TYR A 142 -10.58 5.05 -0.42
C TYR A 142 -9.64 5.56 0.68
N VAL A 143 -10.10 5.45 1.92
CA VAL A 143 -9.37 5.99 3.09
C VAL A 143 -8.16 5.13 3.48
N TYR A 144 -8.13 3.86 3.07
CA TYR A 144 -7.02 2.95 3.37
C TYR A 144 -5.66 3.43 2.85
N SER A 145 -5.63 4.06 1.67
CA SER A 145 -4.43 4.53 0.99
C SER A 145 -4.05 5.97 1.35
N GLY A 146 -4.93 6.66 2.09
CA GLY A 146 -4.78 8.05 2.44
C GLY A 146 -4.13 8.30 3.80
N ASP A 147 -4.04 9.57 4.16
CA ASP A 147 -3.55 10.04 5.45
C ASP A 147 -4.23 11.36 5.82
N TYR A 148 -4.24 11.68 7.11
CA TYR A 148 -4.92 12.84 7.67
C TYR A 148 -4.04 13.55 8.70
N GLU A 149 -3.90 14.87 8.57
CA GLU A 149 -3.23 15.71 9.56
C GLU A 149 -4.02 16.99 9.85
N SER A 150 -3.99 17.45 11.09
CA SER A 150 -4.57 18.74 11.50
C SER A 150 -3.55 19.59 12.26
N VAL A 151 -3.10 20.67 11.62
CA VAL A 151 -2.03 21.56 12.11
C VAL A 151 -2.27 22.99 11.66
N ASP A 152 -1.88 23.96 12.49
CA ASP A 152 -1.90 25.38 12.14
C ASP A 152 -0.69 25.68 11.24
N LEU A 153 -0.89 25.61 9.92
CA LEU A 153 0.16 25.81 8.94
C LEU A 153 0.49 27.29 8.79
N ASN A 154 -0.50 28.17 8.85
CA ASN A 154 -0.33 29.59 8.53
C ASN A 154 -0.05 30.47 9.77
N GLY A 155 -0.12 29.91 10.97
CA GLY A 155 0.16 30.58 12.25
C GLY A 155 -0.96 31.49 12.74
N ASP A 156 -2.19 31.34 12.26
CA ASP A 156 -3.33 32.19 12.63
C ASP A 156 -4.11 31.69 13.87
N GLY A 157 -3.65 30.58 14.47
CA GLY A 157 -4.26 29.94 15.63
C GLY A 157 -5.43 29.02 15.30
N LYS A 158 -5.77 28.82 14.02
CA LYS A 158 -6.75 27.84 13.55
C LYS A 158 -6.03 26.78 12.73
N LYS A 159 -6.32 25.51 13.03
CA LYS A 159 -5.68 24.40 12.33
C LYS A 159 -6.28 24.22 10.95
N GLU A 160 -5.42 24.07 9.95
CA GLU A 160 -5.77 23.50 8.66
C GLU A 160 -6.05 22.01 8.80
N THR A 161 -6.96 21.51 7.96
CA THR A 161 -7.15 20.08 7.74
C THR A 161 -6.45 19.70 6.45
N ILE A 162 -5.53 18.74 6.52
CA ILE A 162 -4.73 18.24 5.41
C ILE A 162 -5.10 16.78 5.21
N VAL A 163 -5.49 16.43 3.98
CA VAL A 163 -5.91 15.08 3.64
C VAL A 163 -5.19 14.64 2.38
N VAL A 164 -4.67 13.43 2.41
CA VAL A 164 -4.29 12.68 1.22
C VAL A 164 -5.29 11.55 1.04
N TYR A 165 -5.88 11.41 -0.15
CA TYR A 165 -6.87 10.35 -0.43
C TYR A 165 -6.90 10.00 -1.92
N GLU A 166 -7.45 8.84 -2.27
CA GLU A 166 -7.76 8.46 -3.64
C GLU A 166 -9.23 8.70 -3.96
N ASP A 167 -9.49 9.37 -5.09
CA ASP A 167 -10.84 9.54 -5.61
C ASP A 167 -11.42 8.24 -6.20
N GLN A 168 -12.67 8.30 -6.67
CA GLN A 168 -13.36 7.17 -7.30
C GLN A 168 -12.65 6.58 -8.54
N TYR A 169 -11.65 7.26 -9.08
CA TYR A 169 -10.82 6.82 -10.21
C TYR A 169 -9.42 6.38 -9.77
N TYR A 170 -9.19 6.17 -8.47
CA TYR A 170 -7.89 5.84 -7.87
C TYR A 170 -6.81 6.88 -8.17
N LYS A 171 -7.21 8.15 -8.30
CA LYS A 171 -6.27 9.26 -8.40
C LYS A 171 -6.08 9.87 -7.03
N GLY A 172 -4.86 9.81 -6.55
CA GLY A 172 -4.41 10.47 -5.32
C GLY A 172 -4.52 11.98 -5.41
N LYS A 173 -5.04 12.56 -4.35
CA LYS A 173 -5.28 13.98 -4.15
C LYS A 173 -4.66 14.43 -2.84
N LEU A 174 -4.10 15.63 -2.84
CA LEU A 174 -3.82 16.40 -1.63
C LEU A 174 -4.88 17.48 -1.49
N LEU A 175 -5.58 17.51 -0.37
CA LEU A 175 -6.57 18.51 -0.01
C LEU A 175 -6.12 19.28 1.22
N VAL A 176 -6.22 20.61 1.19
CA VAL A 176 -6.00 21.47 2.34
C VAL A 176 -7.22 22.36 2.53
N THR A 177 -7.82 22.29 3.72
CA THR A 177 -8.93 23.17 4.13
C THR A 177 -8.45 24.12 5.20
N ASP A 178 -8.53 25.42 4.89
CA ASP A 178 -8.13 26.50 5.79
C ASP A 178 -8.99 26.53 7.06
N GLY A 179 -8.34 26.54 8.23
CA GLY A 179 -9.04 26.39 9.51
C GLY A 179 -10.03 27.50 9.80
N LYS A 180 -9.71 28.71 9.34
CA LYS A 180 -10.46 29.95 9.62
C LYS A 180 -11.45 30.31 8.52
N THR A 181 -11.02 30.27 7.27
CA THR A 181 -11.83 30.69 6.11
C THR A 181 -12.62 29.56 5.48
N LYS A 182 -12.30 28.29 5.83
CA LYS A 182 -12.85 27.08 5.21
C LYS A 182 -12.61 26.99 3.70
N LYS A 183 -11.67 27.77 3.17
CA LYS A 183 -11.27 27.71 1.78
C LYS A 183 -10.51 26.42 1.51
N ILE A 184 -10.88 25.75 0.43
CA ILE A 184 -10.27 24.49 0.00
C ILE A 184 -9.22 24.78 -1.08
N SER A 185 -8.07 24.10 -0.97
CA SER A 185 -7.05 23.98 -2.02
C SER A 185 -6.78 22.51 -2.29
N GLU A 186 -6.61 22.14 -3.56
CA GLU A 186 -6.38 20.77 -3.98
C GLU A 186 -5.19 20.68 -4.94
N ALA A 187 -4.47 19.56 -4.91
CA ALA A 187 -3.44 19.19 -5.88
C ALA A 187 -3.53 17.70 -6.24
N ASP A 188 -3.16 17.36 -7.48
CA ASP A 188 -3.05 15.97 -7.94
C ASP A 188 -1.72 15.36 -7.50
N LEU A 189 -1.76 14.12 -6.99
CA LEU A 189 -0.60 13.34 -6.57
C LEU A 189 -0.30 12.14 -7.48
N GLY A 190 -1.22 11.80 -8.39
CA GLY A 190 -1.15 10.54 -9.14
C GLY A 190 -1.57 9.34 -8.28
N PHE A 191 -1.15 8.13 -8.61
CA PHE A 191 -1.53 6.93 -7.87
C PHE A 191 -0.80 6.85 -6.52
N LEU A 192 -1.51 6.60 -5.40
CA LEU A 192 -0.89 6.56 -4.06
C LEU A 192 -0.29 5.20 -3.73
N GLY A 193 -0.85 4.12 -4.28
CA GLY A 193 -0.28 2.79 -4.14
C GLY A 193 -0.33 2.25 -2.71
N ASN A 194 -1.53 2.27 -2.13
CA ASN A 194 -1.91 1.61 -0.86
C ASN A 194 -1.50 2.29 0.44
N LYS A 195 -0.62 3.30 0.44
CA LYS A 195 -0.29 4.06 1.64
C LYS A 195 0.32 5.41 1.28
N SER A 196 -0.05 6.42 2.07
CA SER A 196 0.59 7.73 2.07
C SER A 196 0.95 8.16 3.49
N GLU A 197 1.93 9.07 3.59
CA GLU A 197 2.28 9.76 4.83
C GLU A 197 2.33 11.27 4.55
N ILE A 198 1.71 12.06 5.41
CA ILE A 198 1.83 13.51 5.44
C ILE A 198 2.87 13.88 6.49
N GLN A 199 3.79 14.76 6.11
CA GLN A 199 4.69 15.44 7.01
C GLN A 199 4.61 16.95 6.76
N THR A 200 4.36 17.72 7.81
CA THR A 200 4.30 19.18 7.72
C THR A 200 5.53 19.84 8.33
N LEU A 201 5.96 20.96 7.73
CA LEU A 201 7.00 21.84 8.27
C LEU A 201 6.44 23.26 8.32
N THR A 202 6.35 23.83 9.51
CA THR A 202 5.87 25.20 9.73
C THR A 202 7.02 26.13 10.08
N ASN A 203 6.96 27.39 9.64
CA ASN A 203 8.02 28.39 9.87
C ASN A 203 9.41 27.88 9.43
N PHE A 204 9.46 27.13 8.34
CA PHE A 204 10.65 26.44 7.88
C PHE A 204 11.60 27.37 7.11
N GLY A 205 12.89 27.27 7.41
CA GLY A 205 13.94 28.03 6.73
C GLY A 205 13.91 29.55 7.00
N PRO A 206 14.78 30.31 6.34
CA PRO A 206 14.89 31.76 6.52
C PRO A 206 13.63 32.51 6.09
N ASP A 207 12.90 31.95 5.12
CA ASP A 207 11.67 32.52 4.56
C ASP A 207 10.41 32.18 5.37
N LYS A 208 10.55 31.39 6.46
CA LYS A 208 9.46 30.93 7.33
C LYS A 208 8.30 30.32 6.55
N GLU A 209 8.61 29.40 5.65
CA GLU A 209 7.61 28.75 4.80
C GLU A 209 6.83 27.68 5.56
N SER A 210 5.64 27.38 5.02
CA SER A 210 4.83 26.24 5.44
C SER A 210 4.82 25.23 4.30
N LEU A 211 5.43 24.07 4.54
CA LEU A 211 5.60 23.01 3.57
C LEU A 211 4.77 21.79 3.98
N ILE A 212 4.17 21.16 2.98
CA ILE A 212 3.47 19.88 3.09
C ILE A 212 4.23 18.90 2.23
N ILE A 213 4.74 17.85 2.86
CA ILE A 213 5.44 16.76 2.21
C ILE A 213 4.50 15.57 2.23
N VAL A 214 4.23 15.01 1.06
CA VAL A 214 3.48 13.76 0.93
C VAL A 214 4.46 12.70 0.46
N LYS A 215 4.51 11.56 1.16
CA LYS A 215 5.24 10.37 0.74
C LYS A 215 4.23 9.29 0.35
N THR A 216 4.58 8.49 -0.65
CA THR A 216 3.77 7.36 -1.12
C THR A 216 4.65 6.13 -1.30
N ASP A 217 4.08 4.94 -1.13
CA ASP A 217 4.85 3.68 -1.19
C ASP A 217 5.21 3.27 -2.64
N ILE A 218 4.36 3.63 -3.60
CA ILE A 218 4.47 3.27 -5.03
C ILE A 218 4.39 4.53 -5.91
N GLY A 219 4.85 4.41 -7.16
CA GLY A 219 4.82 5.49 -8.15
C GLY A 219 5.97 6.47 -8.00
N GLN A 220 5.66 7.76 -8.05
CA GLN A 220 6.64 8.85 -7.97
C GLN A 220 7.27 8.97 -6.56
N ARG A 221 6.69 8.33 -5.53
CA ARG A 221 7.21 8.22 -4.14
C ARG A 221 7.34 9.51 -3.34
N GLY A 222 6.80 10.62 -3.85
CA GLY A 222 6.59 11.81 -3.02
C GLY A 222 6.27 13.08 -3.78
N ALA A 223 5.76 14.06 -3.06
CA ALA A 223 5.44 15.40 -3.52
C ALA A 223 5.71 16.42 -2.40
N ILE A 224 6.02 17.67 -2.78
CA ILE A 224 6.28 18.75 -1.83
C ILE A 224 5.54 19.99 -2.31
N PHE A 225 4.70 20.55 -1.43
CA PHE A 225 3.94 21.77 -1.70
C PHE A 225 4.28 22.83 -0.66
N SER A 226 4.39 24.09 -1.09
CA SER A 226 4.25 25.21 -0.17
C SER A 226 2.79 25.64 -0.09
N TYR A 227 2.37 26.01 1.12
CA TYR A 227 1.04 26.50 1.41
C TYR A 227 1.10 27.95 1.90
N ALA A 228 0.48 28.86 1.16
CA ALA A 228 0.39 30.27 1.54
C ALA A 228 -0.87 30.92 0.96
N ASN A 229 -1.53 31.78 1.77
CA ASN A 229 -2.74 32.50 1.36
C ASN A 229 -3.85 31.59 0.81
N GLY A 230 -4.03 30.42 1.43
CA GLY A 230 -5.02 29.42 1.00
C GLY A 230 -4.77 28.94 -0.43
N LYS A 231 -3.51 28.69 -0.79
CA LYS A 231 -3.10 28.13 -2.09
C LYS A 231 -1.94 27.16 -1.90
N LEU A 232 -2.02 26.04 -2.62
CA LEU A 232 -0.93 25.09 -2.78
C LEU A 232 -0.07 25.48 -3.99
N LYS A 233 1.24 25.32 -3.86
CA LYS A 233 2.21 25.47 -4.94
C LYS A 233 3.21 24.34 -4.89
N ASP A 234 3.32 23.56 -5.96
CA ASP A 234 4.38 22.57 -6.12
C ASP A 234 5.75 23.25 -6.06
N VAL A 235 6.63 22.74 -5.21
CA VAL A 235 7.98 23.26 -5.03
C VAL A 235 9.07 22.29 -5.47
N LEU A 236 8.77 21.19 -6.14
CA LEU A 236 9.78 20.28 -6.69
C LEU A 236 10.70 20.99 -7.71
N PRO A 237 11.95 20.53 -7.91
CA PRO A 237 12.85 21.10 -8.91
C PRO A 237 12.22 21.02 -10.31
N LYS A 238 12.09 22.13 -11.05
CA LYS A 238 11.34 22.17 -12.33
C LYS A 238 11.75 21.12 -13.37
N ASP A 239 13.03 20.75 -13.40
CA ASP A 239 13.60 19.82 -14.39
C ASP A 239 13.93 18.45 -13.77
N PHE A 240 13.23 18.04 -12.69
CA PHE A 240 13.54 16.80 -11.97
C PHE A 240 13.48 15.54 -12.86
N GLU A 241 12.64 15.54 -13.91
CA GLU A 241 12.55 14.42 -14.86
C GLU A 241 13.60 14.44 -15.98
N LYS A 242 14.38 15.52 -16.11
CA LYS A 242 15.26 15.73 -17.27
C LYS A 242 16.28 14.61 -17.42
N THR A 243 16.87 14.15 -16.33
CA THR A 243 17.83 13.03 -16.33
C THR A 243 17.19 11.76 -16.87
N ALA A 244 15.96 11.43 -16.49
CA ALA A 244 15.26 10.25 -17.00
C ALA A 244 14.96 10.34 -18.50
N LYS A 245 14.55 11.52 -18.98
CA LYS A 245 14.25 11.79 -20.40
C LYS A 245 15.50 11.76 -21.29
N GLU A 246 16.65 12.17 -20.75
CA GLU A 246 17.93 12.22 -21.48
C GLU A 246 18.77 10.94 -21.35
N THR A 247 18.35 10.00 -20.51
CA THR A 247 19.04 8.71 -20.33
C THR A 247 18.61 7.73 -21.41
N MET A 248 19.56 7.31 -22.24
CA MET A 248 19.38 6.23 -23.20
C MET A 248 19.70 4.89 -22.54
N VAL A 249 18.87 3.87 -22.79
CA VAL A 249 19.07 2.52 -22.25
C VAL A 249 19.01 1.50 -23.38
N THR A 250 20.02 0.64 -23.48
CA THR A 250 20.05 -0.50 -24.41
C THR A 250 20.37 -1.81 -23.68
N VAL A 251 20.02 -2.93 -24.30
CA VAL A 251 20.47 -4.26 -23.87
C VAL A 251 21.30 -4.88 -24.98
N GLU A 252 22.56 -5.17 -24.67
CA GLU A 252 23.53 -5.73 -25.61
C GLU A 252 24.39 -6.80 -24.94
N GLY A 253 24.55 -7.96 -25.58
CA GLY A 253 25.44 -9.02 -25.07
C GLY A 253 25.10 -9.51 -23.65
N GLY A 254 23.82 -9.48 -23.25
CA GLY A 254 23.39 -9.87 -21.90
C GLY A 254 23.73 -8.84 -20.82
N LYS A 255 23.95 -7.58 -21.19
CA LYS A 255 24.18 -6.44 -20.29
C LYS A 255 23.17 -5.34 -20.60
N ALA A 256 22.75 -4.59 -19.58
CA ALA A 256 22.05 -3.33 -19.76
C ALA A 256 23.07 -2.19 -19.76
N VAL A 257 23.01 -1.32 -20.77
CA VAL A 257 23.88 -0.15 -20.91
C VAL A 257 23.02 1.09 -20.77
N ALA A 258 23.34 1.93 -19.79
CA ALA A 258 22.70 3.22 -19.60
C ALA A 258 23.70 4.35 -19.86
N LEU A 259 23.30 5.30 -20.71
CA LEU A 259 24.13 6.44 -21.11
C LEU A 259 23.36 7.74 -20.90
N ASN A 260 23.93 8.66 -20.14
CA ASN A 260 23.47 10.04 -20.06
C ASN A 260 24.66 10.99 -20.23
N LYS A 261 24.78 11.60 -21.41
CA LYS A 261 25.91 12.49 -21.74
C LYS A 261 25.89 13.79 -20.94
N ALA A 262 24.71 14.32 -20.64
CA ALA A 262 24.57 15.59 -19.91
C ALA A 262 25.05 15.47 -18.45
N LYS A 263 24.98 14.27 -17.89
CA LYS A 263 25.43 13.93 -16.54
C LYS A 263 26.75 13.15 -16.49
N ASP A 264 27.41 12.96 -17.63
CA ASP A 264 28.65 12.16 -17.77
C ASP A 264 28.52 10.73 -17.18
N VAL A 265 27.38 10.09 -17.42
CA VAL A 265 27.08 8.74 -16.92
C VAL A 265 27.18 7.70 -18.04
N LEU A 266 27.99 6.67 -17.81
CA LEU A 266 27.98 5.41 -18.56
C LEU A 266 27.97 4.24 -17.57
N TYR A 267 26.85 3.54 -17.47
CA TYR A 267 26.73 2.33 -16.67
C TYR A 267 26.58 1.10 -17.55
N ILE A 268 27.36 0.07 -17.23
CA ILE A 268 27.30 -1.24 -17.86
C ILE A 268 26.94 -2.23 -16.76
N CYS A 269 25.67 -2.64 -16.73
CA CYS A 269 25.16 -3.57 -15.73
C CYS A 269 25.11 -4.98 -16.30
N SER A 270 25.75 -5.93 -15.61
CA SER A 270 25.57 -7.35 -15.90
C SER A 270 24.13 -7.76 -15.58
N LEU A 271 23.49 -8.53 -16.46
CA LEU A 271 22.14 -9.04 -16.16
C LEU A 271 22.21 -10.44 -15.55
N PRO A 272 21.32 -10.78 -14.60
CA PRO A 272 21.10 -12.15 -14.19
C PRO A 272 20.74 -13.05 -15.39
N ASN A 273 21.22 -14.30 -15.42
CA ASN A 273 20.95 -15.21 -16.55
C ASN A 273 19.45 -15.39 -16.87
N ARG A 274 18.60 -15.38 -15.84
CA ARG A 274 17.13 -15.40 -16.01
C ARG A 274 16.61 -14.22 -16.85
N LEU A 275 17.16 -13.01 -16.65
CA LEU A 275 16.76 -11.83 -17.42
C LEU A 275 17.28 -11.92 -18.85
N LYS A 276 18.51 -12.42 -19.04
CA LYS A 276 19.09 -12.65 -20.38
C LYS A 276 18.19 -13.55 -21.24
N TYR A 277 17.64 -14.60 -20.64
CA TYR A 277 16.71 -15.50 -21.32
C TYR A 277 15.40 -14.79 -21.68
N ILE A 278 14.81 -14.03 -20.76
CA ILE A 278 13.54 -13.32 -20.96
C ILE A 278 13.64 -12.28 -22.09
N ILE A 279 14.77 -11.58 -22.20
CA ILE A 279 14.95 -10.50 -23.19
C ILE A 279 15.58 -10.97 -24.50
N GLN A 280 15.91 -12.25 -24.64
CA GLN A 280 16.56 -12.78 -25.84
C GLN A 280 15.68 -12.54 -27.07
N GLY A 281 16.23 -11.84 -28.07
CA GLY A 281 15.53 -11.53 -29.32
C GLY A 281 14.53 -10.38 -29.24
N ARG A 282 14.43 -9.68 -28.10
CA ARG A 282 13.57 -8.49 -27.94
C ARG A 282 14.33 -7.20 -28.23
N ASN A 283 13.62 -6.18 -28.74
CA ASN A 283 14.22 -4.85 -28.94
C ASN A 283 14.38 -4.12 -27.61
N SER A 284 15.43 -3.30 -27.50
CA SER A 284 15.69 -2.50 -26.29
C SER A 284 14.54 -1.55 -25.95
N SER A 285 13.89 -0.95 -26.95
CA SER A 285 12.73 -0.06 -26.75
C SER A 285 11.54 -0.73 -26.05
N ASP A 286 11.43 -2.06 -26.17
CA ASP A 286 10.27 -2.81 -25.70
C ASP A 286 10.49 -3.33 -24.28
N VAL A 287 11.76 -3.47 -23.88
CA VAL A 287 12.19 -4.07 -22.61
C VAL A 287 12.78 -3.07 -21.63
N CYS A 288 13.32 -1.95 -22.10
CA CYS A 288 13.93 -0.95 -21.22
C CYS A 288 12.94 0.17 -20.89
N ARG A 289 12.97 0.65 -19.64
CA ARG A 289 12.37 1.94 -19.29
C ARG A 289 13.21 2.67 -18.24
N THR A 290 12.97 3.97 -18.13
CA THR A 290 13.41 4.78 -16.99
C THR A 290 12.18 5.19 -16.19
N ILE A 291 12.29 5.20 -14.86
CA ILE A 291 11.24 5.69 -13.96
C ILE A 291 11.87 6.61 -12.92
N VAL A 292 11.17 7.69 -12.57
CA VAL A 292 11.63 8.68 -11.59
C VAL A 292 10.97 8.39 -10.24
N GLN A 293 11.78 8.39 -9.19
CA GLN A 293 11.35 8.37 -7.80
C GLN A 293 11.84 9.64 -7.10
N ILE A 294 10.95 10.25 -6.32
CA ILE A 294 11.15 11.46 -5.54
C ILE A 294 11.11 11.03 -4.07
N LYS A 295 12.20 11.25 -3.35
CA LYS A 295 12.33 10.82 -1.95
C LYS A 295 12.68 12.02 -1.09
N PRO A 296 11.68 12.74 -0.55
CA PRO A 296 11.92 13.85 0.36
C PRO A 296 12.34 13.31 1.74
N LYS A 297 13.33 13.96 2.35
CA LYS A 297 13.80 13.64 3.70
C LYS A 297 14.04 14.90 4.51
N VAL A 298 13.41 14.98 5.67
CA VAL A 298 13.66 16.02 6.66
C VAL A 298 14.61 15.46 7.72
N ALA A 299 15.76 16.09 7.88
CA ALA A 299 16.74 15.74 8.91
C ALA A 299 17.53 16.97 9.33
N ASP A 300 17.79 17.10 10.63
CA ASP A 300 18.63 18.15 11.22
C ASP A 300 18.23 19.58 10.81
N GLY A 301 16.92 19.84 10.71
CA GLY A 301 16.38 21.14 10.29
C GLY A 301 16.58 21.45 8.80
N THR A 302 17.00 20.47 8.00
CA THR A 302 17.17 20.58 6.55
C THR A 302 16.14 19.71 5.83
N LEU A 303 15.70 20.20 4.67
CA LEU A 303 14.88 19.44 3.73
C LEU A 303 15.77 19.06 2.54
N ASN A 304 16.03 17.76 2.42
CA ASN A 304 16.76 17.18 1.32
C ASN A 304 15.81 16.41 0.42
N LEU A 305 16.15 16.34 -0.85
CA LEU A 305 15.39 15.60 -1.84
C LEU A 305 16.35 14.74 -2.66
N GLU A 306 16.07 13.45 -2.72
CA GLU A 306 16.68 12.57 -3.72
C GLU A 306 15.70 12.41 -4.89
N VAL A 307 16.15 12.77 -6.09
CA VAL A 307 15.47 12.45 -7.34
C VAL A 307 16.24 11.33 -8.02
N ARG A 308 15.70 10.12 -7.93
CA ARG A 308 16.33 8.90 -8.46
C ARG A 308 15.68 8.48 -9.77
N THR A 309 16.49 8.43 -10.83
CA THR A 309 16.13 7.77 -12.09
C THR A 309 16.53 6.30 -12.00
N ASN A 310 15.55 5.41 -11.88
CA ASN A 310 15.80 3.97 -11.97
C ASN A 310 15.76 3.52 -13.44
N ILE A 311 16.76 2.73 -13.82
CA ILE A 311 16.82 2.02 -15.09
C ILE A 311 16.29 0.61 -14.86
N GLN A 312 15.28 0.25 -15.65
CA GLN A 312 14.50 -0.96 -15.44
C GLN A 312 14.45 -1.82 -16.71
N ILE A 313 14.52 -3.13 -16.51
CA ILE A 313 14.35 -4.14 -17.56
C ILE A 313 13.05 -4.90 -17.30
N LYS A 314 12.21 -4.96 -18.31
CA LYS A 314 10.94 -5.67 -18.29
C LYS A 314 11.17 -7.16 -18.17
N ILE A 315 10.45 -7.77 -17.23
CA ILE A 315 10.52 -9.20 -16.94
C ILE A 315 9.23 -9.94 -17.37
N SER A 316 8.11 -9.22 -17.46
CA SER A 316 6.81 -9.72 -17.93
C SER A 316 6.08 -8.61 -18.67
N ASP A 317 5.33 -8.95 -19.72
CA ASP A 317 4.54 -7.97 -20.49
C ASP A 317 3.16 -7.68 -19.89
N ASN A 318 2.79 -8.41 -18.84
CA ASN A 318 1.46 -8.32 -18.27
C ASN A 318 1.33 -7.11 -17.36
N TYR A 319 0.12 -6.56 -17.35
CA TYR A 319 -0.18 -5.42 -16.51
C TYR A 319 0.08 -5.76 -15.05
N ASP A 320 1.02 -5.05 -14.45
CA ASP A 320 1.31 -5.15 -13.03
C ASP A 320 0.25 -4.35 -12.29
N GLN A 321 -0.75 -5.04 -11.74
CA GLN A 321 -1.84 -4.40 -11.00
C GLN A 321 -1.37 -3.73 -9.71
N ILE A 322 -0.25 -4.17 -9.12
CA ILE A 322 0.30 -3.58 -7.90
C ILE A 322 0.92 -2.22 -8.21
N GLU A 323 1.63 -2.12 -9.34
CA GLU A 323 2.32 -0.88 -9.74
C GLU A 323 1.52 -0.02 -10.71
N GLY A 324 0.42 -0.55 -11.25
CA GLY A 324 -0.37 0.09 -12.27
C GLY A 324 0.37 0.24 -13.61
N THR A 325 1.34 -0.63 -13.93
CA THR A 325 2.20 -0.47 -15.11
C THR A 325 2.05 -1.57 -16.15
N GLU A 326 2.26 -1.23 -17.43
CA GLU A 326 2.29 -2.21 -18.54
C GLU A 326 3.56 -3.07 -18.51
N GLY A 327 3.52 -4.12 -17.69
CA GLY A 327 4.63 -5.03 -17.46
C GLY A 327 5.13 -4.99 -16.02
N THR A 328 5.82 -6.06 -15.61
CA THR A 328 6.63 -6.07 -14.38
C THR A 328 8.08 -5.86 -14.74
N TYR A 329 8.84 -5.21 -13.86
CA TYR A 329 10.19 -4.74 -14.16
C TYR A 329 11.18 -4.99 -13.02
N CYS A 330 12.41 -5.35 -13.38
CA CYS A 330 13.57 -5.44 -12.50
C CYS A 330 14.39 -4.14 -12.59
N ASP A 331 14.77 -3.58 -11.44
CA ASP A 331 15.73 -2.47 -11.39
C ASP A 331 17.14 -3.00 -11.65
N VAL A 332 17.90 -2.37 -12.54
CA VAL A 332 19.26 -2.81 -12.91
C VAL A 332 20.32 -1.73 -12.71
N ALA A 333 19.96 -0.46 -12.65
CA ALA A 333 20.86 0.63 -12.33
C ALA A 333 20.05 1.85 -11.87
N ASN A 334 20.70 2.83 -11.23
CA ASN A 334 20.07 4.12 -10.96
C ASN A 334 21.04 5.28 -11.12
N ILE A 335 20.49 6.46 -11.36
CA ILE A 335 21.16 7.75 -11.26
C ILE A 335 20.39 8.57 -10.22
N SER A 336 21.03 8.98 -9.14
CA SER A 336 20.43 9.68 -8.01
C SER A 336 20.98 11.10 -7.92
N GLN A 337 20.11 12.10 -8.11
CA GLN A 337 20.43 13.50 -7.89
C GLN A 337 19.97 13.92 -6.50
N HIS A 338 20.89 14.42 -5.69
CA HIS A 338 20.59 14.91 -4.35
C HIS A 338 20.51 16.42 -4.36
N TYR A 339 19.43 16.94 -3.79
CA TYR A 339 19.16 18.36 -3.68
C TYR A 339 18.97 18.76 -2.22
N GLN A 340 19.40 19.96 -1.89
CA GLN A 340 19.08 20.63 -0.63
C GLN A 340 18.14 21.81 -0.92
N TYR A 341 17.06 21.90 -0.16
CA TYR A 341 16.10 23.00 -0.28
C TYR A 341 16.70 24.28 0.30
N SER A 342 16.55 25.39 -0.42
CA SER A 342 17.11 26.69 -0.05
C SER A 342 16.06 27.77 0.20
N GLY A 343 14.78 27.40 0.18
CA GLY A 343 13.65 28.32 0.35
C GLY A 343 12.98 28.73 -0.96
N ASN A 344 11.71 29.12 -0.90
CA ASN A 344 10.92 29.71 -1.99
C ASN A 344 10.87 28.86 -3.28
N GLY A 345 10.85 27.53 -3.16
CA GLY A 345 10.86 26.60 -4.29
C GLY A 345 12.22 26.45 -4.98
N LYS A 346 13.32 26.91 -4.35
CA LYS A 346 14.67 26.82 -4.90
C LYS A 346 15.43 25.64 -4.30
N TRP A 347 16.07 24.87 -5.17
CA TRP A 347 16.88 23.71 -4.83
C TRP A 347 18.30 23.89 -5.32
N LYS A 348 19.26 23.40 -4.53
CA LYS A 348 20.66 23.31 -4.92
C LYS A 348 21.02 21.83 -5.06
N GLU A 349 21.48 21.41 -6.24
CA GLU A 349 22.07 20.08 -6.43
C GLU A 349 23.38 20.01 -5.62
N ILE A 350 23.49 19.01 -4.75
CA ILE A 350 24.62 18.83 -3.83
C ILE A 350 25.50 17.64 -4.22
N SER A 351 24.92 16.58 -4.79
CA SER A 351 25.65 15.43 -5.32
C SER A 351 24.87 14.72 -6.43
N LEU A 352 25.63 13.95 -7.22
CA LEU A 352 25.14 13.01 -8.20
C LEU A 352 25.78 11.66 -7.88
N GLU A 353 24.95 10.66 -7.61
CA GLU A 353 25.36 9.32 -7.21
C GLU A 353 24.61 8.27 -8.03
N GLY A 354 24.93 7.00 -7.82
CA GLY A 354 24.28 5.88 -8.51
C GLY A 354 25.28 4.96 -9.17
N GLY A 355 24.76 4.01 -9.93
CA GLY A 355 25.57 2.97 -10.55
C GLY A 355 24.76 1.75 -10.99
N PRO A 356 25.45 0.77 -11.60
CA PRO A 356 24.87 -0.53 -11.87
C PRO A 356 24.56 -1.25 -10.56
N LYS A 357 23.44 -1.98 -10.55
CA LYS A 357 23.03 -2.78 -9.39
C LYS A 357 23.81 -4.08 -9.27
N TYR A 358 24.23 -4.64 -10.40
CA TYR A 358 24.96 -5.89 -10.48
C TYR A 358 26.32 -5.68 -11.13
N GLU A 359 27.38 -5.82 -10.34
CA GLU A 359 28.75 -5.87 -10.86
C GLU A 359 29.05 -7.25 -11.46
N SER A 360 28.56 -8.30 -10.82
CA SER A 360 28.69 -9.70 -11.21
C SER A 360 27.32 -10.40 -11.18
N GLU A 361 27.28 -11.66 -11.61
CA GLU A 361 26.02 -12.41 -11.64
C GLU A 361 25.50 -12.68 -10.21
N PRO A 362 24.29 -12.21 -9.85
CA PRO A 362 23.76 -12.41 -8.50
C PRO A 362 23.25 -13.84 -8.30
N ALA A 363 23.18 -14.26 -7.03
CA ALA A 363 22.57 -15.54 -6.66
C ALA A 363 21.11 -15.63 -7.12
N VAL A 364 20.68 -16.81 -7.55
CA VAL A 364 19.31 -17.04 -8.05
C VAL A 364 18.36 -17.24 -6.88
N PHE A 365 17.33 -16.40 -6.80
CA PHE A 365 16.21 -16.59 -5.88
C PHE A 365 15.34 -17.76 -6.38
N SER A 366 15.19 -18.79 -5.55
CA SER A 366 14.50 -20.05 -5.88
C SER A 366 13.05 -20.08 -5.35
N PRO A 367 12.09 -20.72 -6.05
CA PRO A 367 10.69 -20.82 -5.60
C PRO A 367 10.51 -21.40 -4.20
N GLU A 368 11.38 -22.31 -3.78
CA GLU A 368 11.33 -22.91 -2.44
C GLU A 368 11.50 -21.88 -1.30
N ASN A 369 11.96 -20.68 -1.60
CA ASN A 369 12.09 -19.59 -0.63
C ASN A 369 10.77 -18.85 -0.34
N LEU A 370 9.72 -19.14 -1.10
CA LEU A 370 8.41 -18.50 -0.99
C LEU A 370 7.55 -19.18 0.07
N SER A 371 8.04 -19.23 1.31
CA SER A 371 7.37 -19.90 2.42
C SER A 371 7.54 -19.21 3.77
N ILE A 372 6.49 -19.26 4.58
CA ILE A 372 6.48 -18.77 5.97
C ILE A 372 5.99 -19.91 6.87
N ASN A 373 6.75 -20.23 7.92
CA ASN A 373 6.40 -21.29 8.88
C ASN A 373 6.07 -22.65 8.22
N ASN A 374 6.83 -23.04 7.18
CA ASN A 374 6.63 -24.23 6.34
C ASN A 374 5.37 -24.23 5.46
N ILE A 375 4.62 -23.13 5.40
CA ILE A 375 3.53 -22.96 4.45
C ILE A 375 4.13 -22.38 3.18
N LEU A 376 4.06 -23.14 2.09
CA LEU A 376 4.64 -22.77 0.81
C LEU A 376 3.60 -22.05 -0.06
N LEU A 377 3.99 -20.94 -0.67
CA LEU A 377 3.17 -20.25 -1.66
C LEU A 377 2.84 -21.20 -2.83
N ASN A 378 1.61 -21.10 -3.34
CA ASN A 378 1.02 -21.92 -4.38
C ASN A 378 0.89 -23.41 -4.04
N SER A 379 1.10 -23.83 -2.80
CA SER A 379 0.77 -25.20 -2.40
C SER A 379 -0.74 -25.39 -2.20
N GLU A 380 -1.20 -26.63 -2.27
CA GLU A 380 -2.61 -26.99 -2.05
C GLU A 380 -3.01 -26.75 -0.59
N ILE A 381 -4.27 -26.39 -0.35
CA ILE A 381 -4.80 -26.16 1.01
C ILE A 381 -4.66 -27.37 1.93
N ASP A 382 -4.59 -28.59 1.38
CA ASP A 382 -4.41 -29.82 2.15
C ASP A 382 -3.02 -29.93 2.80
N SER A 383 -2.06 -29.12 2.36
CA SER A 383 -0.74 -29.01 2.98
C SER A 383 -0.72 -28.17 4.26
N LEU A 384 -1.82 -27.47 4.57
CA LEU A 384 -1.88 -26.57 5.71
C LEU A 384 -1.88 -27.33 7.06
N PRO A 385 -1.26 -26.76 8.10
CA PRO A 385 -1.34 -27.29 9.45
C PRO A 385 -2.79 -27.42 9.95
N ASN A 386 -3.08 -28.48 10.72
CA ASN A 386 -4.44 -28.82 11.19
C ASN A 386 -5.19 -27.66 11.87
N ASN A 387 -4.50 -26.80 12.63
CA ASN A 387 -5.10 -25.64 13.26
C ASN A 387 -5.66 -24.65 12.23
N ILE A 388 -4.97 -24.44 11.11
CA ILE A 388 -5.41 -23.58 10.02
C ILE A 388 -6.47 -24.29 9.18
N SER A 389 -6.24 -25.55 8.81
CA SER A 389 -7.20 -26.34 8.01
C SER A 389 -8.56 -26.50 8.69
N SER A 390 -8.60 -26.48 10.04
CA SER A 390 -9.87 -26.45 10.78
C SER A 390 -10.67 -25.17 10.56
N LYS A 391 -10.01 -24.01 10.39
CA LYS A 391 -10.67 -22.73 10.08
C LYS A 391 -11.23 -22.74 8.66
N LEU A 392 -10.60 -23.43 7.72
CA LEU A 392 -11.10 -23.50 6.33
C LEU A 392 -12.48 -24.13 6.19
N LYS A 393 -12.85 -25.01 7.13
CA LYS A 393 -14.15 -25.68 7.13
C LYS A 393 -15.33 -24.73 7.34
N THR A 394 -15.09 -23.48 7.74
CA THR A 394 -16.14 -22.47 7.87
C THR A 394 -16.49 -21.79 6.55
N PHE A 395 -15.71 -22.01 5.50
CA PHE A 395 -15.93 -21.42 4.17
C PHE A 395 -16.53 -22.45 3.21
N SER A 396 -17.37 -21.96 2.31
CA SER A 396 -17.89 -22.74 1.19
C SER A 396 -16.82 -22.97 0.12
N GLN A 397 -17.04 -23.98 -0.72
CA GLN A 397 -16.15 -24.27 -1.84
C GLN A 397 -16.06 -23.10 -2.84
N ASN A 398 -17.16 -22.34 -2.99
CA ASN A 398 -17.17 -21.16 -3.85
C ASN A 398 -16.25 -20.08 -3.27
N GLU A 399 -16.36 -19.77 -1.97
CA GLU A 399 -15.49 -18.79 -1.31
C GLU A 399 -14.02 -19.18 -1.41
N LEU A 400 -13.68 -20.45 -1.12
CA LEU A 400 -12.30 -20.94 -1.24
C LEU A 400 -11.75 -20.89 -2.68
N SER A 401 -12.63 -20.93 -3.68
CA SER A 401 -12.24 -20.78 -5.08
C SER A 401 -12.08 -19.30 -5.45
N THR A 402 -13.00 -18.42 -5.01
CA THR A 402 -12.96 -16.99 -5.34
C THR A 402 -11.89 -16.21 -4.56
N GLY A 403 -11.64 -16.56 -3.30
CA GLY A 403 -10.73 -15.82 -2.43
C GLY A 403 -11.16 -15.85 -0.98
N VAL A 404 -10.27 -16.28 -0.08
CA VAL A 404 -10.43 -16.21 1.39
C VAL A 404 -9.13 -15.73 2.03
N LEU A 405 -9.22 -14.89 3.06
CA LEU A 405 -8.07 -14.46 3.86
C LEU A 405 -8.22 -14.88 5.33
N ILE A 406 -7.23 -15.59 5.86
CA ILE A 406 -7.22 -16.12 7.24
C ILE A 406 -6.05 -15.53 8.01
N GLU A 407 -6.29 -15.20 9.28
CA GLU A 407 -5.23 -14.87 10.22
C GLU A 407 -4.98 -16.04 11.19
N ASP A 408 -3.70 -16.33 11.43
CA ASP A 408 -3.25 -17.21 12.49
C ASP A 408 -2.00 -16.63 13.16
N ASN A 409 -2.15 -16.06 14.36
CA ASN A 409 -1.03 -15.60 15.20
C ASN A 409 -0.09 -14.60 14.48
N GLY A 410 -0.65 -13.70 13.68
CA GLY A 410 0.09 -12.70 12.90
C GLY A 410 0.51 -13.15 11.49
N LEU A 411 0.28 -14.41 11.12
CA LEU A 411 0.39 -14.89 9.75
C LEU A 411 -0.96 -14.73 9.04
N LEU A 412 -0.97 -13.94 7.98
CA LEU A 412 -2.08 -13.83 7.04
C LEU A 412 -1.87 -14.83 5.89
N ILE A 413 -2.92 -15.58 5.56
CA ILE A 413 -2.91 -16.62 4.54
C ILE A 413 -4.09 -16.37 3.61
N GLY A 414 -3.79 -15.98 2.38
CA GLY A 414 -4.80 -15.86 1.32
C GLY A 414 -4.87 -17.13 0.50
N ILE A 415 -6.09 -17.54 0.20
CA ILE A 415 -6.41 -18.76 -0.53
C ILE A 415 -7.33 -18.39 -1.69
N SER A 416 -6.99 -18.84 -2.89
CA SER A 416 -7.83 -18.74 -4.08
C SER A 416 -7.60 -19.99 -4.94
N ASP A 417 -8.62 -20.42 -5.67
CA ASP A 417 -8.58 -21.66 -6.46
C ASP A 417 -8.10 -22.89 -5.66
N ASN A 418 -8.44 -22.94 -4.36
CA ASN A 418 -7.99 -24.01 -3.42
C ASN A 418 -6.46 -24.11 -3.26
N ARG A 419 -5.74 -23.02 -3.49
CA ARG A 419 -4.29 -22.92 -3.30
C ARG A 419 -3.96 -21.72 -2.42
N ILE A 420 -2.83 -21.80 -1.74
CA ILE A 420 -2.27 -20.67 -0.98
C ILE A 420 -1.72 -19.65 -1.98
N SER A 421 -2.43 -18.55 -2.22
CA SER A 421 -2.06 -17.51 -3.19
C SER A 421 -1.40 -16.29 -2.56
N TYR A 422 -1.48 -16.16 -1.23
CA TYR A 422 -0.88 -15.06 -0.48
C TYR A 422 -0.42 -15.51 0.91
N LEU A 423 0.74 -15.00 1.33
CA LEU A 423 1.25 -15.14 2.69
C LEU A 423 1.75 -13.78 3.16
N SER A 424 1.43 -13.37 4.38
CA SER A 424 2.04 -12.16 4.96
C SER A 424 2.27 -12.29 6.45
N LEU A 425 3.40 -11.74 6.87
CA LEU A 425 3.81 -11.62 8.25
C LEU A 425 3.97 -10.13 8.57
N GLU A 426 3.04 -9.58 9.35
CA GLU A 426 3.05 -8.19 9.83
C GLU A 426 3.28 -8.10 11.34
N ARG A 427 3.01 -9.19 12.07
CA ARG A 427 3.21 -9.31 13.52
C ARG A 427 3.46 -10.77 13.90
N GLY A 428 3.85 -11.02 15.15
CA GLY A 428 4.06 -12.37 15.66
C GLY A 428 5.49 -12.89 15.52
N GLY A 429 5.68 -14.19 15.73
CA GLY A 429 7.00 -14.80 15.91
C GLY A 429 7.44 -15.75 14.79
N PHE A 430 6.70 -15.84 13.70
CA PHE A 430 7.04 -16.71 12.57
C PHE A 430 8.28 -16.21 11.82
N SER A 431 8.84 -17.09 11.00
CA SER A 431 9.94 -16.77 10.09
C SER A 431 9.68 -17.33 8.72
N THR A 432 10.40 -16.80 7.73
CA THR A 432 10.55 -17.48 6.45
C THR A 432 11.28 -18.81 6.61
N GLN A 433 11.25 -19.68 5.60
CA GLN A 433 11.99 -20.95 5.63
C GLN A 433 13.51 -20.77 5.75
N LYS A 434 14.06 -19.66 5.25
CA LYS A 434 15.47 -19.30 5.46
C LYS A 434 15.75 -18.59 6.78
N GLY A 435 14.73 -18.47 7.64
CA GLY A 435 14.85 -17.97 9.00
C GLY A 435 14.82 -16.45 9.15
N LEU A 436 14.42 -15.69 8.12
CA LEU A 436 14.22 -14.25 8.24
C LEU A 436 12.96 -13.96 9.06
N LYS A 437 13.06 -13.05 10.01
CA LYS A 437 11.98 -12.65 10.94
C LYS A 437 11.74 -11.15 10.89
N LEU A 438 10.61 -10.73 11.45
CA LEU A 438 10.39 -9.32 11.80
C LEU A 438 11.49 -8.85 12.76
N SER A 439 11.85 -7.57 12.66
CA SER A 439 12.94 -6.92 13.42
C SER A 439 14.37 -7.44 13.14
N ASP A 440 14.55 -8.40 12.24
CA ASP A 440 15.88 -8.70 11.69
C ASP A 440 16.41 -7.49 10.91
N THR A 441 17.74 -7.41 10.78
CA THR A 441 18.37 -6.29 10.07
C THR A 441 18.28 -6.45 8.56
N ARG A 442 18.40 -5.32 7.86
CA ARG A 442 18.57 -5.26 6.41
C ARG A 442 19.76 -6.09 5.93
N GLN A 443 20.86 -6.08 6.69
CA GLN A 443 22.02 -6.94 6.39
C GLN A 443 21.66 -8.43 6.48
N LYS A 444 20.88 -8.85 7.48
CA LYS A 444 20.42 -10.24 7.59
C LYS A 444 19.56 -10.65 6.40
N ALA A 445 18.66 -9.78 5.93
CA ALA A 445 17.88 -10.02 4.71
C ALA A 445 18.78 -10.15 3.47
N LEU A 446 19.76 -9.24 3.32
CA LEU A 446 20.75 -9.26 2.24
C LEU A 446 21.59 -10.55 2.25
N ASP A 447 22.07 -11.00 3.40
CA ASP A 447 22.82 -12.26 3.53
C ASP A 447 21.96 -13.48 3.20
N THR A 448 20.64 -13.39 3.43
CA THR A 448 19.70 -14.50 3.26
C THR A 448 19.23 -14.65 1.80
N TYR A 449 18.95 -13.53 1.14
CA TYR A 449 18.29 -13.49 -0.16
C TYR A 449 19.10 -12.82 -1.26
N GLY A 450 20.19 -12.14 -0.93
CA GLY A 450 21.00 -11.38 -1.87
C GLY A 450 20.33 -10.07 -2.28
N VAL A 451 20.86 -9.47 -3.34
CA VAL A 451 20.36 -8.20 -3.88
C VAL A 451 18.96 -8.41 -4.49
N PRO A 452 17.96 -7.57 -4.16
CA PRO A 452 16.61 -7.73 -4.69
C PRO A 452 16.52 -7.50 -6.20
N ASP A 453 15.42 -7.89 -6.84
CA ASP A 453 15.15 -7.54 -8.25
C ASP A 453 14.61 -6.13 -8.37
N LYS A 454 13.68 -5.77 -7.48
CA LYS A 454 13.14 -4.41 -7.39
C LYS A 454 13.56 -3.74 -6.09
N GLY A 455 13.87 -2.45 -6.18
CA GLY A 455 14.42 -1.66 -5.09
C GLY A 455 15.94 -1.77 -5.02
N PHE A 456 16.55 -0.82 -4.33
CA PHE A 456 17.98 -0.77 -4.01
C PHE A 456 18.20 -0.99 -2.52
N LEU A 457 19.47 -1.20 -2.12
CA LEU A 457 19.80 -1.54 -0.74
C LEU A 457 19.32 -0.53 0.30
N ASN A 458 19.05 0.73 -0.06
CA ASN A 458 18.53 1.72 0.89
C ASN A 458 17.02 1.97 0.77
N ASP A 459 16.32 1.22 -0.08
CA ASP A 459 14.87 1.38 -0.27
C ASP A 459 14.08 0.66 0.83
N GLU A 460 12.90 1.18 1.13
CA GLU A 460 12.01 0.65 2.18
C GLU A 460 11.39 -0.69 1.79
N VAL A 461 11.24 -0.98 0.51
CA VAL A 461 10.69 -2.26 0.04
C VAL A 461 11.64 -2.90 -0.96
N TRP A 462 11.93 -4.18 -0.73
CA TRP A 462 12.70 -5.05 -1.61
C TRP A 462 11.79 -6.12 -2.18
N THR A 463 11.83 -6.33 -3.50
CA THR A 463 11.07 -7.40 -4.16
C THR A 463 12.00 -8.36 -4.89
N TYR A 464 11.75 -9.66 -4.72
CA TYR A 464 12.40 -10.75 -5.44
C TYR A 464 11.34 -11.48 -6.26
N TYR A 465 11.60 -11.70 -7.54
CA TYR A 465 10.70 -12.38 -8.45
C TYR A 465 11.11 -13.82 -8.72
N VAL A 466 10.14 -14.69 -8.96
CA VAL A 466 10.34 -16.05 -9.45
C VAL A 466 9.39 -16.30 -10.60
N PHE A 467 9.94 -16.77 -11.72
CA PHE A 467 9.15 -17.21 -12.86
C PHE A 467 8.91 -18.70 -12.76
N ARG A 468 7.63 -19.09 -12.79
CA ARG A 468 7.25 -20.50 -12.93
C ARG A 468 6.37 -20.68 -14.16
N LYS A 469 6.57 -21.81 -14.81
CA LYS A 469 5.74 -22.27 -15.93
C LYS A 469 5.04 -23.53 -15.47
N GLU A 470 3.72 -23.53 -15.47
CA GLU A 470 2.89 -24.65 -15.08
C GLU A 470 2.05 -25.10 -16.28
N GLY A 471 1.98 -26.41 -16.51
CA GLY A 471 1.07 -26.95 -17.52
C GLY A 471 -0.37 -26.92 -16.99
N ALA A 472 -1.28 -26.30 -17.74
CA ALA A 472 -2.70 -26.23 -17.43
C ALA A 472 -3.50 -26.82 -18.61
N GLY A 473 -3.58 -28.15 -18.66
CA GLY A 473 -4.14 -28.86 -19.83
C GLY A 473 -3.26 -28.65 -21.07
N ASP A 474 -3.84 -28.13 -22.15
CA ASP A 474 -3.12 -27.79 -23.39
C ASP A 474 -2.43 -26.40 -23.34
N ASN A 475 -2.66 -25.62 -22.27
CA ASN A 475 -2.14 -24.27 -22.10
C ASN A 475 -0.92 -24.24 -21.18
N LEU A 476 -0.09 -23.20 -21.32
CA LEU A 476 1.10 -23.00 -20.49
C LEU A 476 0.89 -21.76 -19.62
N LEU A 477 0.55 -22.00 -18.37
CA LEU A 477 0.35 -20.94 -17.41
C LEU A 477 1.71 -20.41 -16.92
N VAL A 478 1.93 -19.10 -17.06
CA VAL A 478 3.15 -18.43 -16.58
C VAL A 478 2.82 -17.65 -15.32
N LEU A 479 3.39 -18.05 -14.20
CA LEU A 479 3.25 -17.40 -12.90
C LEU A 479 4.45 -16.50 -12.64
N LEU A 480 4.16 -15.33 -12.08
CA LEU A 480 5.14 -14.48 -11.45
C LEU A 480 4.86 -14.48 -9.95
N ASP A 481 5.68 -15.21 -9.22
CA ASP A 481 5.66 -15.19 -7.77
C ASP A 481 6.63 -14.13 -7.27
N SER A 482 6.31 -13.53 -6.13
CA SER A 482 7.17 -12.55 -5.50
C SER A 482 7.29 -12.74 -4.00
N LEU A 483 8.49 -12.47 -3.49
CA LEU A 483 8.77 -12.19 -2.09
C LEU A 483 9.03 -10.70 -1.96
N HIS A 484 8.36 -10.07 -1.01
CA HIS A 484 8.56 -8.68 -0.65
C HIS A 484 8.99 -8.58 0.81
N ILE A 485 9.93 -7.68 1.08
CA ILE A 485 10.45 -7.37 2.40
C ILE A 485 10.39 -5.86 2.55
N GLU A 486 9.59 -5.39 3.51
CA GLU A 486 9.52 -3.98 3.89
C GLU A 486 10.37 -3.74 5.15
N PHE A 487 10.98 -2.56 5.20
CA PHE A 487 11.86 -2.12 6.26
C PHE A 487 11.35 -0.83 6.88
N ASP A 488 11.31 -0.81 8.22
CA ASP A 488 11.27 0.42 9.01
C ASP A 488 12.71 0.74 9.45
N GLY A 489 13.31 1.74 8.79
CA GLY A 489 14.74 2.03 8.91
C GLY A 489 15.61 0.83 8.48
N ASP A 490 16.34 0.26 9.43
CA ASP A 490 17.21 -0.92 9.21
C ASP A 490 16.49 -2.25 9.52
N LYS A 491 15.26 -2.21 10.04
CA LYS A 491 14.58 -3.39 10.57
C LYS A 491 13.49 -3.87 9.65
N VAL A 492 13.41 -5.18 9.43
CA VAL A 492 12.29 -5.80 8.70
C VAL A 492 10.99 -5.53 9.46
N SER A 493 10.07 -4.78 8.84
CA SER A 493 8.77 -4.43 9.41
C SER A 493 7.66 -5.37 8.92
N LYS A 494 7.78 -5.86 7.67
CA LYS A 494 6.78 -6.74 7.06
C LYS A 494 7.41 -7.62 6.00
N ILE A 495 6.88 -8.84 5.89
CA ILE A 495 7.21 -9.79 4.82
C ILE A 495 5.91 -10.22 4.16
N TRP A 496 5.85 -10.24 2.84
CA TRP A 496 4.72 -10.84 2.15
C TRP A 496 5.13 -11.51 0.86
N MET A 497 4.31 -12.47 0.45
CA MET A 497 4.49 -13.27 -0.73
C MET A 497 3.16 -13.40 -1.42
N ASN A 498 3.19 -13.37 -2.75
CA ASN A 498 2.00 -13.43 -3.57
C ASN A 498 2.36 -14.02 -4.93
N SER A 499 1.38 -14.65 -5.55
CA SER A 499 1.47 -15.18 -6.90
C SER A 499 0.47 -14.47 -7.80
N HIS A 500 0.91 -14.15 -9.02
CA HIS A 500 0.04 -13.63 -10.06
C HIS A 500 0.17 -14.46 -11.33
N VAL A 501 -0.96 -14.78 -11.95
CA VAL A 501 -0.98 -15.33 -13.30
C VAL A 501 -0.60 -14.22 -14.26
N THR A 502 0.46 -14.45 -15.01
CA THR A 502 0.96 -13.51 -16.00
C THR A 502 0.55 -13.94 -17.41
N ALA A 503 0.60 -15.21 -17.80
CA ALA A 503 0.11 -15.61 -19.13
C ALA A 503 -0.58 -16.98 -19.10
N PHE A 504 -1.39 -17.26 -20.14
CA PHE A 504 -2.02 -18.55 -20.44
C PHE A 504 -1.46 -19.13 -21.74
#